data_AF-A0A3S9MKS2-F1
#
_entry.id   AF-A0A3S9MKS2-F1
#
_cell.length_a   1.000
_cell.length_b   1.000
_cell.length_c   1.000
_cell.angle_alpha   90.00
_cell.angle_beta   90.00
_cell.angle_gamma   90.00
#
_symmetry.space_group_name_H-M   'P 1'
#
loop_
_entity.id
_entity.type
_entity.pdbx_description
1 polymer ?
#
loop_
_entity_poly.entity_id
_entity_poly.type
_entity_poly.pdbx_seq_one_letter_code
_entity_poly.pdbx_strand_id
1 'polypeptide(L)'
;MHGSYVRLTVPWWRRGRRTAVLAAVTALMATLLAGLGATGTAQAATVDTSAWYALVNRGSGKALDVAGASTADGAGVTQWSRMDSANQRFQFVDSGGGYYRLKAQHSGKVLDVLNYSTADQADVVQWGDANGTNQQFRLADSSDGYVRLINRNSGKALEVQNASTADGGKVVQFADWGGANQQWQLARVGSGTPTAGALAQAHAAGRVKDNGNTVQYSWPGVYFEGRVSGTGVGIVLNDSAADYDVQIDGSTVATLVTPGNTTHWINGLSNSTHSVRVVKRNDTPGDTSTFGGFVAAPGGTVLSKPAARSRQIEFIGDSLTVGYGNLSNSRTCTWDQLKRNTNSDVSYGALTARKLNADYQINGYSGLGMVRNYNGGRTDVTYRSFYDRALLNDSGDVWQNPGTWRPRVVVVNLGTNDFSTAINPGEPWTSDSLAAGYRTAYGDFIQKLRTRYGADTTIVAVGAGQYAGHVQQVVKARNDAGDSRVRYWFLDDSGLDFLGCDWHYSAADDRLIADRLTSFIAGLPTGW
;
A
#
# COMPACT_ATOMS: atom_id res chain seq x y z
N MET A 1 -43.98 42.13 72.74
CA MET A 1 -42.74 41.94 73.54
C MET A 1 -41.59 42.37 72.64
N HIS A 2 -41.17 43.66 72.72
CA HIS A 2 -39.90 44.13 73.33
C HIS A 2 -38.66 43.46 72.70
N GLY A 3 -37.90 44.12 71.82
CA GLY A 3 -36.73 44.98 72.16
C GLY A 3 -35.46 44.09 72.23
N SER A 4 -34.24 44.40 71.74
CA SER A 4 -33.55 45.63 71.37
C SER A 4 -32.25 45.27 70.61
N TYR A 5 -31.67 46.22 69.89
CA TYR A 5 -30.39 46.17 69.18
C TYR A 5 -29.15 46.28 70.10
N VAL A 6 -28.03 45.63 69.75
CA VAL A 6 -26.65 46.02 70.12
C VAL A 6 -25.66 45.76 68.95
N ARG A 7 -24.68 46.67 68.82
CA ARG A 7 -23.77 46.97 67.69
C ARG A 7 -22.46 46.15 67.61
N LEU A 8 -21.96 46.05 66.37
CA LEU A 8 -20.56 46.15 65.87
C LEU A 8 -19.40 45.49 66.65
N THR A 9 -18.66 44.59 66.00
CA THR A 9 -17.37 44.86 65.31
C THR A 9 -16.70 43.53 64.89
N VAL A 10 -16.10 43.51 63.69
CA VAL A 10 -15.21 42.43 63.19
C VAL A 10 -13.92 43.09 62.73
N PRO A 11 -12.72 42.55 63.05
CA PRO A 11 -11.50 43.06 62.45
C PRO A 11 -10.64 42.01 61.71
N TRP A 12 -9.82 42.57 60.81
CA TRP A 12 -8.49 42.14 60.31
C TRP A 12 -8.32 41.78 58.82
N TRP A 13 -7.82 42.77 58.05
CA TRP A 13 -6.74 42.81 57.01
C TRP A 13 -6.49 41.54 56.15
N ARG A 14 -6.31 41.56 54.80
CA ARG A 14 -5.39 42.39 54.00
C ARG A 14 -5.59 42.16 52.47
N ARG A 15 -5.57 43.27 51.71
CA ARG A 15 -5.03 43.57 50.34
C ARG A 15 -5.11 42.56 49.15
N GLY A 16 -5.66 43.07 48.03
CA GLY A 16 -5.13 42.92 46.66
C GLY A 16 -6.15 42.48 45.59
N ARG A 17 -7.07 43.34 45.09
CA ARG A 17 -7.03 44.10 43.79
C ARG A 17 -6.72 43.21 42.55
N ARG A 18 -7.48 43.13 41.44
CA ARG A 18 -8.52 43.96 40.76
C ARG A 18 -9.17 43.09 39.63
N THR A 19 -10.50 42.91 39.54
CA THR A 19 -11.51 43.59 38.65
C THR A 19 -11.10 43.77 37.18
N ALA A 20 -11.74 43.05 36.24
CA ALA A 20 -12.88 43.47 35.38
C ALA A 20 -12.36 43.92 33.98
N VAL A 21 -12.70 43.26 32.85
CA VAL A 21 -13.97 43.25 32.09
C VAL A 21 -14.49 44.65 31.71
N LEU A 22 -14.49 44.86 30.39
CA LEU A 22 -15.22 45.83 29.54
C LEU A 22 -14.65 47.25 29.28
N ALA A 23 -14.49 47.49 27.97
CA ALA A 23 -14.78 48.71 27.18
C ALA A 23 -13.56 49.44 26.57
N ALA A 24 -13.41 49.35 25.25
CA ALA A 24 -13.18 50.50 24.36
C ALA A 24 -13.09 50.05 22.89
N VAL A 25 -14.13 50.39 22.12
CA VAL A 25 -14.07 50.58 20.67
C VAL A 25 -13.28 51.88 20.40
N THR A 26 -12.56 51.91 19.28
CA THR A 26 -11.95 53.08 18.62
C THR A 26 -10.78 53.81 19.32
N ALA A 27 -9.56 53.26 19.17
CA ALA A 27 -8.33 54.02 18.89
C ALA A 27 -7.16 53.05 18.64
N LEU A 28 -6.95 52.60 17.39
CA LEU A 28 -5.65 52.13 16.89
C LEU A 28 -5.69 51.95 15.35
N MET A 29 -6.14 52.98 14.64
CA MET A 29 -5.65 53.29 13.29
C MET A 29 -4.49 54.28 13.41
N ALA A 30 -3.44 53.89 14.13
CA ALA A 30 -2.17 54.63 14.23
C ALA A 30 -1.03 53.76 14.77
N THR A 31 -0.94 52.51 14.30
CA THR A 31 0.32 51.74 14.23
C THR A 31 0.31 50.94 12.93
N LEU A 32 0.09 51.64 11.82
CA LEU A 32 0.76 51.30 10.57
C LEU A 32 2.23 51.73 10.75
N LEU A 33 3.17 50.89 10.32
CA LEU A 33 4.65 51.07 10.36
C LEU A 33 5.40 50.59 11.62
N ALA A 34 5.29 49.31 11.99
CA ALA A 34 6.39 48.55 12.63
C ALA A 34 6.10 47.03 12.66
N GLY A 35 5.75 46.44 11.53
CA GLY A 35 5.53 44.99 11.41
C GLY A 35 5.68 44.42 10.00
N LEU A 36 6.05 45.26 9.03
CA LEU A 36 6.64 44.81 7.77
C LEU A 36 8.10 44.45 8.07
N GLY A 37 8.36 43.22 8.48
CA GLY A 37 9.68 42.86 8.99
C GLY A 37 9.90 41.39 9.29
N ALA A 38 9.36 40.50 8.47
CA ALA A 38 9.94 39.21 8.12
C ALA A 38 9.00 38.57 7.10
N THR A 39 9.15 38.95 5.83
CA THR A 39 8.87 37.98 4.77
C THR A 39 9.68 36.75 5.14
N GLY A 40 9.01 35.68 5.57
CA GLY A 40 9.66 34.38 5.70
C GLY A 40 10.34 34.14 4.36
N THR A 41 11.68 34.10 4.36
CA THR A 41 12.41 33.67 3.18
C THR A 41 11.84 32.31 2.84
N ALA A 42 11.17 32.20 1.69
CA ALA A 42 10.73 30.91 1.17
C ALA A 42 11.95 30.00 1.20
N GLN A 43 11.91 29.00 2.08
CA GLN A 43 12.99 28.07 2.27
C GLN A 43 12.92 27.12 1.08
N ALA A 44 13.72 27.39 0.05
CA ALA A 44 13.73 26.62 -1.19
C ALA A 44 13.79 25.11 -0.86
N ALA A 45 12.99 24.29 -1.56
CA ALA A 45 13.07 22.84 -1.46
C ALA A 45 14.54 22.38 -1.47
N THR A 46 14.98 21.76 -0.38
CA THR A 46 16.35 21.26 -0.26
C THR A 46 16.47 19.95 -1.03
N VAL A 47 17.37 19.91 -2.00
CA VAL A 47 17.68 18.71 -2.78
C VAL A 47 18.93 18.04 -2.25
N ASP A 48 18.92 16.71 -2.18
CA ASP A 48 20.12 15.93 -1.87
C ASP A 48 20.94 15.77 -3.15
N THR A 49 22.07 16.47 -3.20
CA THR A 49 22.98 16.50 -4.35
C THR A 49 23.73 15.19 -4.56
N SER A 50 23.66 14.24 -3.62
CA SER A 50 24.24 12.89 -3.77
C SER A 50 23.28 11.90 -4.44
N ALA A 51 21.99 12.25 -4.56
CA ALA A 51 20.96 11.37 -5.13
C ALA A 51 20.71 11.63 -6.62
N TRP A 52 20.20 10.61 -7.30
CA TRP A 52 19.61 10.75 -8.64
C TRP A 52 18.11 10.96 -8.52
N TYR A 53 17.52 11.69 -9.46
CA TYR A 53 16.09 11.97 -9.51
C TYR A 53 15.55 11.75 -10.92
N ALA A 54 14.36 11.17 -11.02
CA ALA A 54 13.46 11.36 -12.14
C ALA A 54 12.58 12.57 -11.85
N LEU A 55 12.49 13.50 -12.80
CA LEU A 55 11.62 14.66 -12.68
C LEU A 55 10.31 14.35 -13.40
N VAL A 56 9.22 14.18 -12.65
CA VAL A 56 7.91 13.77 -13.19
C VAL A 56 7.00 14.99 -13.33
N ASN A 57 6.55 15.29 -14.54
CA ASN A 57 5.70 16.45 -14.80
C ASN A 57 4.30 16.27 -14.20
N ARG A 58 3.75 17.29 -13.53
CA ARG A 58 2.41 17.25 -12.92
C ARG A 58 1.30 17.11 -13.95
N GLY A 59 1.43 17.77 -15.10
CA GLY A 59 0.40 17.77 -16.14
C GLY A 59 0.27 16.45 -16.91
N SER A 60 1.39 15.76 -17.15
CA SER A 60 1.40 14.55 -17.99
C SER A 60 1.71 13.25 -17.24
N GLY A 61 2.28 13.31 -16.03
CA GLY A 61 2.79 12.14 -15.32
C GLY A 61 4.04 11.51 -15.95
N LYS A 62 4.64 12.16 -16.96
CA LYS A 62 5.83 11.67 -17.69
C LYS A 62 7.12 12.24 -17.12
N ALA A 63 8.23 11.55 -17.35
CA ALA A 63 9.55 11.94 -16.85
C ALA A 63 10.28 12.85 -17.84
N LEU A 64 11.09 13.77 -17.31
CA LEU A 64 12.11 14.49 -18.07
C LEU A 64 13.10 13.50 -18.69
N ASP A 65 13.42 13.67 -19.97
CA ASP A 65 14.18 12.69 -20.76
C ASP A 65 15.16 13.40 -21.72
N VAL A 66 16.39 12.91 -21.82
CA VAL A 66 17.29 13.28 -22.92
C VAL A 66 17.00 12.38 -24.12
N ALA A 67 16.49 12.98 -25.20
CA ALA A 67 15.93 12.26 -26.33
C ALA A 67 16.90 11.22 -26.93
N GLY A 68 16.40 10.00 -27.09
CA GLY A 68 17.15 8.88 -27.66
C GLY A 68 18.37 8.45 -26.83
N ALA A 69 18.46 8.86 -25.56
CA ALA A 69 19.65 8.69 -24.72
C ALA A 69 20.94 9.18 -25.40
N SER A 70 20.82 10.21 -26.26
CA SER A 70 21.96 10.76 -26.96
C SER A 70 23.01 11.27 -25.97
N THR A 71 24.28 11.14 -26.31
CA THR A 71 25.40 11.72 -25.57
C THR A 71 25.98 12.96 -26.25
N ALA A 72 25.39 13.43 -27.36
CA ALA A 72 25.83 14.61 -28.09
C ALA A 72 25.39 15.91 -27.42
N ASP A 73 26.21 16.97 -27.57
CA ASP A 73 25.79 18.34 -27.26
C ASP A 73 24.63 18.76 -28.17
N GLY A 74 23.69 19.52 -27.62
CA GLY A 74 22.51 19.99 -28.35
C GLY A 74 21.41 18.94 -28.49
N ALA A 75 21.57 17.74 -27.89
CA ALA A 75 20.48 16.77 -27.88
C ALA A 75 19.28 17.34 -27.10
N GLY A 76 18.11 17.29 -27.72
CA GLY A 76 16.89 17.85 -27.16
C GLY A 76 16.45 17.15 -25.88
N VAL A 77 15.94 17.95 -24.95
CA VAL A 77 15.27 17.45 -23.75
C VAL A 77 13.77 17.40 -24.02
N THR A 78 13.17 16.25 -23.73
CA THR A 78 11.75 15.98 -23.95
C THR A 78 11.14 15.44 -22.66
N GLN A 79 9.85 15.14 -22.69
CA GLN A 79 9.25 14.20 -21.76
C GLN A 79 9.08 12.83 -22.44
N TRP A 80 9.13 11.78 -21.63
CA TRP A 80 8.82 10.43 -22.07
C TRP A 80 8.18 9.61 -20.93
N SER A 81 7.48 8.54 -21.29
CA SER A 81 7.00 7.53 -20.36
C SER A 81 8.11 7.15 -19.37
N ARG A 82 7.80 7.18 -18.08
CA ARG A 82 8.81 6.97 -17.03
C ARG A 82 9.28 5.52 -17.07
N MET A 83 10.54 5.33 -17.43
CA MET A 83 11.23 4.04 -17.48
C MET A 83 12.38 3.97 -16.46
N ASP A 84 12.64 5.06 -15.74
CA ASP A 84 13.79 5.22 -14.84
C ASP A 84 15.11 4.83 -15.53
N SER A 85 15.23 5.06 -16.84
CA SER A 85 16.46 4.83 -17.61
C SER A 85 17.51 5.89 -17.27
N ALA A 86 18.80 5.63 -17.57
CA ALA A 86 19.90 6.55 -17.23
C ALA A 86 19.75 7.96 -17.87
N ASN A 87 19.06 8.07 -19.00
CA ASN A 87 18.74 9.36 -19.65
C ASN A 87 17.53 10.10 -19.04
N GLN A 88 16.85 9.50 -18.05
CA GLN A 88 15.78 10.11 -17.25
C GLN A 88 16.20 10.40 -15.80
N ARG A 89 17.47 10.15 -15.46
CA ARG A 89 18.01 10.29 -14.11
C ARG A 89 18.95 11.48 -14.06
N PHE A 90 18.63 12.44 -13.19
CA PHE A 90 19.37 13.68 -13.05
C PHE A 90 19.88 13.83 -11.62
N GLN A 91 21.16 14.18 -11.47
CA GLN A 91 21.75 14.59 -10.21
C GLN A 91 21.81 16.11 -10.16
N PHE A 92 21.45 16.69 -9.01
CA PHE A 92 21.60 18.12 -8.78
C PHE A 92 23.03 18.41 -8.36
N VAL A 93 23.76 19.19 -9.15
CA VAL A 93 25.12 19.63 -8.88
C VAL A 93 25.08 21.08 -8.45
N ASP A 94 25.55 21.38 -7.23
CA ASP A 94 25.52 22.73 -6.68
C ASP A 94 26.33 23.72 -7.55
N SER A 95 25.75 24.91 -7.73
CA SER A 95 26.34 26.07 -8.42
C SER A 95 26.37 27.31 -7.51
N GLY A 96 26.01 27.17 -6.23
CA GLY A 96 26.01 28.23 -5.23
C GLY A 96 24.78 29.14 -5.28
N GLY A 97 24.44 29.75 -4.14
CA GLY A 97 23.31 30.70 -4.05
C GLY A 97 21.93 30.07 -4.27
N GLY A 98 21.79 28.77 -4.04
CA GLY A 98 20.53 28.03 -4.23
C GLY A 98 20.25 27.60 -5.68
N TYR A 99 21.26 27.66 -6.55
CA TYR A 99 21.19 27.22 -7.94
C TYR A 99 21.94 25.91 -8.15
N TYR A 100 21.41 25.10 -9.06
CA TYR A 100 21.94 23.78 -9.39
C TYR A 100 22.00 23.59 -10.90
N ARG A 101 22.95 22.76 -11.35
CA ARG A 101 22.89 22.12 -12.65
C ARG A 101 22.25 20.75 -12.51
N LEU A 102 21.46 20.33 -13.50
CA LEU A 102 20.86 18.99 -13.53
C LEU A 102 21.66 18.11 -14.47
N LYS A 103 22.50 17.25 -13.91
CA LYS A 103 23.42 16.37 -14.65
C LYS A 103 22.75 15.04 -14.99
N ALA A 104 22.62 14.71 -16.27
CA ALA A 104 22.06 13.44 -16.72
C ALA A 104 23.02 12.26 -16.45
N GLN A 105 22.50 11.14 -15.96
CA GLN A 105 23.32 9.99 -15.55
C GLN A 105 24.06 9.34 -16.72
N HIS A 106 23.42 9.20 -17.88
CA HIS A 106 23.99 8.46 -19.03
C HIS A 106 25.11 9.23 -19.75
N SER A 107 24.99 10.55 -19.88
CA SER A 107 25.92 11.38 -20.66
C SER A 107 26.90 12.17 -19.80
N GLY A 108 26.59 12.37 -18.52
CA GLY A 108 27.31 13.27 -17.63
C GLY A 108 27.19 14.76 -17.99
N LYS A 109 26.36 15.11 -18.98
CA LYS A 109 26.06 16.48 -19.41
C LYS A 109 24.93 17.09 -18.58
N VAL A 110 24.75 18.39 -18.68
CA VAL A 110 23.75 19.12 -17.88
C VAL A 110 22.66 19.72 -18.76
N LEU A 111 21.48 19.97 -18.18
CA LEU A 111 20.45 20.77 -18.84
C LEU A 111 20.98 22.17 -19.18
N ASP A 112 20.65 22.63 -20.37
CA ASP A 112 21.14 23.87 -20.96
C ASP A 112 19.99 24.57 -21.70
N VAL A 113 19.73 25.83 -21.36
CA VAL A 113 18.88 26.69 -22.20
C VAL A 113 19.73 27.15 -23.38
N LEU A 114 19.35 26.66 -24.57
CA LEU A 114 20.17 26.76 -25.77
C LEU A 114 20.54 28.23 -26.08
N ASN A 115 21.82 28.45 -26.37
CA ASN A 115 22.39 29.75 -26.75
C ASN A 115 22.16 30.88 -25.73
N TYR A 116 22.03 30.57 -24.43
CA TYR A 116 21.74 31.56 -23.37
C TYR A 116 20.46 32.37 -23.63
N SER A 117 19.53 31.82 -24.40
CA SER A 117 18.32 32.54 -24.79
C SER A 117 17.50 32.95 -23.55
N THR A 118 16.92 34.14 -23.59
CA THR A 118 15.93 34.61 -22.62
C THR A 118 14.51 34.63 -23.21
N ALA A 119 14.36 34.20 -24.48
CA ALA A 119 13.07 34.14 -25.15
C ALA A 119 12.19 33.03 -24.56
N ASP A 120 10.87 33.24 -24.62
CA ASP A 120 9.91 32.17 -24.40
C ASP A 120 10.05 31.12 -25.51
N GLN A 121 9.72 29.87 -25.17
CA GLN A 121 9.81 28.73 -26.09
C GLN A 121 11.23 28.41 -26.54
N ALA A 122 12.25 28.96 -25.87
CA ALA A 122 13.64 28.59 -26.14
C ALA A 122 13.89 27.15 -25.70
N ASP A 123 14.60 26.42 -26.55
CA ASP A 123 14.85 24.99 -26.41
C ASP A 123 15.71 24.70 -25.19
N VAL A 124 15.34 23.63 -24.49
CA VAL A 124 16.20 23.02 -23.48
C VAL A 124 16.84 21.79 -24.09
N VAL A 125 18.16 21.76 -24.02
CA VAL A 125 19.01 20.69 -24.54
C VAL A 125 19.89 20.17 -23.40
N GLN A 126 20.64 19.11 -23.65
CA GLN A 126 21.84 18.85 -22.84
C GLN A 126 23.07 19.49 -23.50
N TRP A 127 24.03 19.89 -22.69
CA TRP A 127 25.33 20.36 -23.15
C TRP A 127 26.44 19.99 -22.17
N GLY A 128 27.69 20.02 -22.65
CA GLY A 128 28.88 19.99 -21.80
C GLY A 128 28.76 20.97 -20.63
N ASP A 129 29.13 20.49 -19.44
CA ASP A 129 28.99 21.24 -18.20
C ASP A 129 30.00 22.40 -18.15
N ALA A 130 29.50 23.62 -18.40
CA ALA A 130 30.28 24.85 -18.38
C ALA A 130 29.96 25.69 -17.12
N ASN A 131 29.01 25.24 -16.29
CA ASN A 131 28.46 26.01 -15.18
C ASN A 131 28.01 27.43 -15.57
N GLY A 132 27.58 27.61 -16.81
CA GLY A 132 27.04 28.87 -17.31
C GLY A 132 25.69 29.21 -16.68
N THR A 133 25.30 30.48 -16.61
CA THR A 133 24.01 30.90 -16.02
C THR A 133 22.79 30.28 -16.72
N ASN A 134 22.92 29.93 -18.00
CA ASN A 134 21.90 29.23 -18.78
C ASN A 134 21.75 27.74 -18.41
N GLN A 135 22.70 27.17 -17.67
CA GLN A 135 22.69 25.78 -17.16
C GLN A 135 22.27 25.68 -15.69
N GLN A 136 22.02 26.83 -15.04
CA GLN A 136 21.75 26.91 -13.62
C GLN A 136 20.27 27.14 -13.35
N PHE A 137 19.68 26.31 -12.50
CA PHE A 137 18.26 26.35 -12.14
C PHE A 137 18.11 26.37 -10.62
N ARG A 138 17.20 27.20 -10.10
CA ARG A 138 16.76 27.11 -8.70
C ARG A 138 15.43 26.38 -8.61
N LEU A 139 15.17 25.76 -7.46
CA LEU A 139 13.90 25.14 -7.15
C LEU A 139 12.96 26.18 -6.52
N ALA A 140 11.79 26.39 -7.12
CA ALA A 140 10.71 27.22 -6.59
C ALA A 140 9.53 26.34 -6.21
N ASP A 141 9.06 26.44 -4.97
CA ASP A 141 8.02 25.54 -4.44
C ASP A 141 6.66 25.71 -5.12
N SER A 142 5.94 24.59 -5.22
CA SER A 142 4.51 24.52 -5.58
C SER A 142 3.77 23.68 -4.54
N SER A 143 2.43 23.68 -4.57
CA SER A 143 1.65 22.82 -3.66
C SER A 143 1.94 21.34 -3.89
N ASP A 144 1.59 20.52 -2.90
CA ASP A 144 1.54 19.05 -3.03
C ASP A 144 2.90 18.39 -3.32
N GLY A 145 3.99 19.02 -2.90
CA GLY A 145 5.36 18.49 -3.06
C GLY A 145 5.96 18.64 -4.46
N TYR A 146 5.34 19.44 -5.33
CA TYR A 146 5.88 19.79 -6.64
C TYR A 146 6.79 21.02 -6.58
N VAL A 147 7.69 21.14 -7.56
CA VAL A 147 8.61 22.27 -7.72
C VAL A 147 8.60 22.78 -9.16
N ARG A 148 8.98 24.04 -9.35
CA ARG A 148 9.31 24.63 -10.65
C ARG A 148 10.82 24.85 -10.72
N LEU A 149 11.43 24.55 -11.86
CA LEU A 149 12.86 24.80 -12.09
C LEU A 149 13.03 26.12 -12.81
N ILE A 150 13.55 27.13 -12.11
CA ILE A 150 13.67 28.49 -12.62
C ILE A 150 15.11 28.76 -13.03
N ASN A 151 15.32 29.03 -14.33
CA ASN A 151 16.64 29.30 -14.88
C ASN A 151 17.23 30.61 -14.35
N ARG A 152 18.53 30.61 -14.03
CA ARG A 152 19.25 31.77 -13.47
C ARG A 152 19.41 32.91 -14.46
N ASN A 153 19.64 32.60 -15.73
CA ASN A 153 19.88 33.58 -16.78
C ASN A 153 18.61 34.33 -17.18
N SER A 154 17.50 33.61 -17.37
CA SER A 154 16.25 34.18 -17.90
C SER A 154 15.18 34.45 -16.84
N GLY A 155 15.25 33.82 -15.67
CA GLY A 155 14.18 33.84 -14.68
C GLY A 155 12.93 33.03 -15.08
N LYS A 156 13.03 32.21 -16.14
CA LYS A 156 11.92 31.43 -16.72
C LYS A 156 11.88 30.00 -16.22
N ALA A 157 10.71 29.39 -16.24
CA ALA A 157 10.47 28.03 -15.76
C ALA A 157 10.73 26.98 -16.85
N LEU A 158 11.25 25.82 -16.44
CA LEU A 158 11.32 24.61 -17.26
C LEU A 158 9.90 24.05 -17.50
N GLU A 159 9.48 23.95 -18.75
CA GLU A 159 8.10 23.69 -19.15
C GLU A 159 8.01 22.59 -20.23
N VAL A 160 7.01 21.70 -20.10
CA VAL A 160 6.56 20.87 -21.24
C VAL A 160 5.74 21.73 -22.19
N GLN A 161 6.26 21.94 -23.40
CA GLN A 161 5.70 22.83 -24.41
C GLN A 161 4.22 22.49 -24.69
N ASN A 162 3.38 23.53 -24.69
CA ASN A 162 1.93 23.45 -24.95
C ASN A 162 1.19 22.46 -24.03
N ALA A 163 1.74 22.17 -22.84
CA ALA A 163 1.22 21.17 -21.92
C ALA A 163 0.95 19.79 -22.56
N SER A 164 1.79 19.40 -23.53
CA SER A 164 1.69 18.10 -24.18
C SER A 164 1.66 16.95 -23.16
N THR A 165 0.86 15.93 -23.43
CA THR A 165 0.83 14.67 -22.67
C THR A 165 1.42 13.50 -23.45
N ALA A 166 1.95 13.75 -24.66
CA ALA A 166 2.53 12.73 -25.52
C ALA A 166 4.02 12.50 -25.20
N ASP A 167 4.48 11.27 -25.48
CA ASP A 167 5.91 10.96 -25.51
C ASP A 167 6.61 11.77 -26.60
N GLY A 168 7.81 12.26 -26.29
CA GLY A 168 8.54 13.17 -27.16
C GLY A 168 8.07 14.62 -27.10
N GLY A 169 7.12 14.95 -26.21
CA GLY A 169 6.74 16.35 -25.94
C GLY A 169 7.98 17.18 -25.57
N LYS A 170 8.20 18.29 -26.28
CA LYS A 170 9.40 19.10 -26.14
C LYS A 170 9.44 19.81 -24.79
N VAL A 171 10.63 19.94 -24.21
CA VAL A 171 10.85 20.77 -23.03
C VAL A 171 11.53 22.08 -23.44
N VAL A 172 10.95 23.18 -22.98
CA VAL A 172 11.36 24.55 -23.29
C VAL A 172 11.45 25.36 -21.99
N GLN A 173 11.94 26.59 -22.06
CA GLN A 173 11.67 27.58 -21.02
C GLN A 173 10.49 28.49 -21.39
N PHE A 174 9.73 28.93 -20.40
CA PHE A 174 8.65 29.90 -20.57
C PHE A 174 8.48 30.75 -19.31
N ALA A 175 7.86 31.93 -19.44
CA ALA A 175 7.48 32.75 -18.30
C ALA A 175 6.83 31.91 -17.17
N ASP A 176 7.28 32.07 -15.91
CA ASP A 176 6.70 31.31 -14.79
C ASP A 176 5.27 31.80 -14.50
N TRP A 177 4.28 30.94 -14.77
CA TRP A 177 2.86 31.20 -14.50
C TRP A 177 2.25 30.14 -13.59
N GLY A 178 3.05 29.22 -13.06
CA GLY A 178 2.59 28.18 -12.13
C GLY A 178 1.81 27.04 -12.78
N GLY A 179 1.86 26.89 -14.11
CA GLY A 179 1.13 25.85 -14.84
C GLY A 179 1.50 24.43 -14.43
N ALA A 180 0.56 23.48 -14.53
CA ALA A 180 0.83 22.07 -14.23
C ALA A 180 1.96 21.48 -15.10
N ASN A 181 2.11 21.96 -16.33
CA ASN A 181 3.20 21.60 -17.23
C ASN A 181 4.56 22.24 -16.88
N GLN A 182 4.61 23.19 -15.94
CA GLN A 182 5.83 23.77 -15.37
C GLN A 182 6.23 23.13 -14.01
N GLN A 183 5.37 22.26 -13.48
CA GLN A 183 5.54 21.67 -12.17
C GLN A 183 6.07 20.24 -12.26
N TRP A 184 7.08 19.94 -11.46
CA TRP A 184 7.82 18.69 -11.48
C TRP A 184 7.86 18.09 -10.08
N GLN A 185 7.59 16.80 -9.97
CA GLN A 185 7.85 16.03 -8.77
C GLN A 185 9.29 15.49 -8.88
N LEU A 186 10.10 15.73 -7.84
CA LEU A 186 11.44 15.15 -7.74
C LEU A 186 11.34 13.74 -7.15
N ALA A 187 11.16 12.73 -8.01
CA ALA A 187 11.16 11.34 -7.59
C ALA A 187 12.61 10.85 -7.48
N ARG A 188 13.12 10.60 -6.27
CA ARG A 188 14.46 10.01 -6.09
C ARG A 188 14.52 8.65 -6.81
N VAL A 189 15.54 8.47 -7.63
CA VAL A 189 15.88 7.22 -8.33
C VAL A 189 17.22 6.74 -7.75
N GLY A 190 17.33 5.47 -7.38
CA GLY A 190 18.58 4.94 -6.82
C GLY A 190 18.85 5.29 -5.34
N SER A 191 17.85 5.72 -4.58
CA SER A 191 17.83 5.62 -3.11
C SER A 191 16.46 5.09 -2.67
N GLY A 192 16.25 3.79 -2.47
CA GLY A 192 17.18 2.68 -2.51
C GLY A 192 16.57 1.49 -3.22
N THR A 193 17.28 1.03 -4.25
CA THR A 193 17.31 -0.41 -4.47
C THR A 193 18.05 -0.97 -3.26
N PRO A 194 17.46 -1.90 -2.52
CA PRO A 194 18.19 -2.75 -1.60
C PRO A 194 19.51 -3.22 -2.24
N THR A 195 20.66 -3.03 -1.58
CA THR A 195 21.95 -3.61 -2.05
C THR A 195 21.94 -5.14 -2.07
N ALA A 196 20.89 -5.76 -1.52
CA ALA A 196 20.52 -7.16 -1.61
C ALA A 196 19.02 -7.25 -1.92
N GLY A 197 18.54 -8.17 -2.77
CA GLY A 197 17.13 -8.24 -3.20
C GLY A 197 16.07 -8.07 -2.11
N ALA A 198 14.86 -7.59 -2.42
CA ALA A 198 13.85 -7.21 -1.43
C ALA A 198 13.57 -8.30 -0.36
N LEU A 199 13.66 -9.60 -0.69
CA LEU A 199 13.51 -10.73 0.26
C LEU A 199 14.72 -10.97 1.18
N ALA A 200 15.86 -10.36 0.89
CA ALA A 200 17.02 -10.31 1.79
C ALA A 200 16.80 -9.32 2.94
N GLN A 201 16.05 -8.25 2.69
CA GLN A 201 15.74 -7.22 3.69
C GLN A 201 14.45 -7.45 4.45
N ALA A 202 13.49 -8.14 3.83
CA ALA A 202 12.16 -8.34 4.40
C ALA A 202 11.82 -9.81 4.57
N HIS A 203 11.19 -10.13 5.69
CA HIS A 203 10.41 -11.34 5.84
C HIS A 203 9.12 -11.15 5.05
N ALA A 204 8.78 -12.12 4.20
CA ALA A 204 7.55 -12.10 3.41
C ALA A 204 6.67 -13.27 3.82
N ALA A 205 5.38 -13.01 3.98
CA ALA A 205 4.37 -14.06 4.07
C ALA A 205 3.21 -13.75 3.13
N GLY A 206 2.62 -14.81 2.59
CA GLY A 206 1.88 -14.72 1.34
C GLY A 206 2.55 -15.55 0.24
N ARG A 207 1.87 -15.67 -0.89
CA ARG A 207 2.47 -16.21 -2.12
C ARG A 207 3.09 -15.08 -2.90
N VAL A 208 4.41 -15.16 -3.06
CA VAL A 208 5.22 -14.13 -3.70
C VAL A 208 6.13 -14.75 -4.75
N LYS A 209 6.49 -13.95 -5.75
CA LYS A 209 7.43 -14.30 -6.82
C LYS A 209 8.62 -13.36 -6.75
N ASP A 210 9.80 -13.93 -6.50
CA ASP A 210 11.04 -13.17 -6.47
C ASP A 210 11.47 -12.81 -7.91
N ASN A 211 11.72 -11.53 -8.16
CA ASN A 211 12.23 -11.00 -9.42
C ASN A 211 13.61 -10.36 -9.23
N GLY A 212 14.38 -10.86 -8.26
CA GLY A 212 15.71 -10.38 -7.89
C GLY A 212 15.63 -9.13 -7.03
N ASN A 213 15.39 -7.97 -7.66
CA ASN A 213 15.36 -6.70 -6.95
C ASN A 213 13.99 -6.36 -6.36
N THR A 214 12.92 -6.93 -6.92
CA THR A 214 11.55 -6.71 -6.48
C THR A 214 10.83 -8.03 -6.26
N VAL A 215 9.69 -7.96 -5.59
CA VAL A 215 8.83 -9.09 -5.32
C VAL A 215 7.46 -8.82 -5.88
N GLN A 216 6.94 -9.74 -6.68
CA GLN A 216 5.59 -9.68 -7.25
C GLN A 216 4.62 -10.55 -6.47
N TYR A 217 3.37 -10.10 -6.35
CA TYR A 217 2.30 -10.80 -5.63
C TYR A 217 0.94 -10.30 -6.06
N SER A 218 -0.10 -11.10 -5.84
CA SER A 218 -1.48 -10.71 -6.16
C SER A 218 -2.49 -11.10 -5.08
N TRP A 219 -2.22 -12.16 -4.32
CA TRP A 219 -3.11 -12.64 -3.27
C TRP A 219 -3.32 -11.56 -2.18
N PRO A 220 -4.52 -11.50 -1.57
CA PRO A 220 -4.81 -10.57 -0.49
C PRO A 220 -3.99 -10.89 0.77
N GLY A 221 -3.80 -9.89 1.63
CA GLY A 221 -3.14 -10.07 2.93
C GLY A 221 -1.64 -10.39 2.86
N VAL A 222 -1.02 -10.42 1.68
CA VAL A 222 0.45 -10.54 1.53
C VAL A 222 1.11 -9.39 2.30
N TYR A 223 2.10 -9.71 3.11
CA TYR A 223 2.81 -8.73 3.92
C TYR A 223 4.33 -8.89 3.90
N PHE A 224 5.00 -7.78 4.17
CA PHE A 224 6.45 -7.70 4.32
C PHE A 224 6.78 -7.07 5.66
N GLU A 225 7.66 -7.72 6.41
CA GLU A 225 8.16 -7.25 7.71
C GLU A 225 9.67 -7.01 7.63
N GLY A 226 10.12 -5.86 8.11
CA GLY A 226 11.52 -5.45 8.10
C GLY A 226 11.91 -4.72 9.38
N ARG A 227 13.18 -4.34 9.45
CA ARG A 227 13.73 -3.56 10.56
C ARG A 227 14.58 -2.44 10.00
N VAL A 228 14.47 -1.26 10.58
CA VAL A 228 15.30 -0.10 10.26
C VAL A 228 15.87 0.50 11.53
N SER A 229 17.04 1.11 11.45
CA SER A 229 17.53 2.04 12.48
C SER A 229 17.57 3.44 11.87
N GLY A 230 17.07 4.45 12.57
CA GLY A 230 17.08 5.84 12.10
C GLY A 230 15.74 6.55 12.29
N THR A 231 15.61 7.74 11.71
CA THR A 231 14.47 8.65 11.93
C THR A 231 13.35 8.51 10.91
N GLY A 232 13.41 7.49 10.04
CA GLY A 232 12.38 7.25 9.03
C GLY A 232 12.65 6.03 8.15
N VAL A 233 11.62 5.61 7.44
CA VAL A 233 11.63 4.49 6.49
C VAL A 233 10.83 4.83 5.23
N GLY A 234 11.40 4.51 4.08
CA GLY A 234 10.76 4.46 2.78
C GLY A 234 10.29 3.04 2.46
N ILE A 235 9.06 2.92 1.98
CA ILE A 235 8.46 1.68 1.51
C ILE A 235 8.34 1.77 -0.01
N VAL A 236 9.11 0.95 -0.73
CA VAL A 236 9.13 0.98 -2.21
C VAL A 236 8.02 0.08 -2.75
N LEU A 237 7.07 0.66 -3.47
CA LEU A 237 5.92 -0.05 -4.04
C LEU A 237 5.72 0.35 -5.51
N ASN A 238 5.19 -0.59 -6.28
CA ASN A 238 4.55 -0.31 -7.57
C ASN A 238 3.23 -1.06 -7.62
N ASP A 239 2.15 -0.35 -7.26
CA ASP A 239 0.80 -0.91 -7.24
C ASP A 239 -0.27 0.18 -7.39
N SER A 240 -0.92 0.24 -8.56
CA SER A 240 -2.05 1.16 -8.83
C SER A 240 -3.42 0.54 -8.54
N ALA A 241 -3.47 -0.69 -8.04
CA ALA A 241 -4.69 -1.45 -7.83
C ALA A 241 -5.01 -1.63 -6.34
N ALA A 242 -4.04 -1.98 -5.50
CA ALA A 242 -4.30 -2.35 -4.11
C ALA A 242 -4.07 -1.25 -3.09
N ASP A 243 -4.72 -1.41 -1.94
CA ASP A 243 -4.49 -0.59 -0.76
C ASP A 243 -3.63 -1.31 0.26
N TYR A 244 -2.92 -0.54 1.10
CA TYR A 244 -1.96 -1.06 2.07
C TYR A 244 -2.12 -0.39 3.42
N ASP A 245 -1.87 -1.12 4.50
CA ASP A 245 -1.57 -0.53 5.79
C ASP A 245 -0.06 -0.62 6.07
N VAL A 246 0.51 0.47 6.58
CA VAL A 246 1.90 0.54 7.05
C VAL A 246 1.89 0.65 8.56
N GLN A 247 2.59 -0.26 9.22
CA GLN A 247 2.74 -0.31 10.66
C GLN A 247 4.20 -0.08 11.06
N ILE A 248 4.40 0.75 12.07
CA ILE A 248 5.69 0.96 12.74
C ILE A 248 5.51 0.54 14.20
N ASP A 249 6.38 -0.36 14.67
CA ASP A 249 6.34 -0.87 16.06
C ASP A 249 4.96 -1.39 16.49
N GLY A 250 4.30 -2.08 15.56
CA GLY A 250 2.98 -2.69 15.74
C GLY A 250 1.80 -1.72 15.63
N SER A 251 2.03 -0.41 15.43
CA SER A 251 0.98 0.59 15.28
C SER A 251 0.81 0.99 13.81
N THR A 252 -0.42 0.98 13.30
CA THR A 252 -0.71 1.50 11.94
C THR A 252 -0.48 3.02 11.92
N VAL A 253 0.46 3.46 11.10
CA VAL A 253 0.83 4.89 10.94
C VAL A 253 0.36 5.49 9.63
N ALA A 254 0.05 4.67 8.63
CA ALA A 254 -0.47 5.12 7.34
C ALA A 254 -1.32 4.04 6.68
N THR A 255 -2.31 4.48 5.91
CA THR A 255 -3.03 3.66 4.92
C THR A 255 -2.73 4.24 3.53
N LEU A 256 -2.15 3.44 2.65
CA LEU A 256 -1.79 3.85 1.30
C LEU A 256 -2.88 3.41 0.33
N VAL A 257 -3.41 4.37 -0.40
CA VAL A 257 -4.52 4.18 -1.34
C VAL A 257 -3.94 4.12 -2.75
N THR A 258 -3.91 2.93 -3.37
CA THR A 258 -3.39 2.71 -4.74
C THR A 258 -2.08 3.47 -5.03
N PRO A 259 -0.98 3.17 -4.32
CA PRO A 259 0.21 4.04 -4.24
C PRO A 259 0.96 4.28 -5.57
N GLY A 260 0.71 3.46 -6.60
CA GLY A 260 1.46 3.51 -7.86
C GLY A 260 2.94 3.19 -7.67
N ASN A 261 3.78 3.60 -8.62
CA ASN A 261 5.24 3.43 -8.56
C ASN A 261 5.88 4.56 -7.72
N THR A 262 6.12 4.28 -6.44
CA THR A 262 6.57 5.27 -5.47
C THR A 262 7.43 4.68 -4.36
N THR A 263 8.14 5.55 -3.65
CA THR A 263 8.67 5.28 -2.30
C THR A 263 7.87 6.09 -1.31
N HIS A 264 7.04 5.44 -0.51
CA HIS A 264 6.27 6.11 0.54
C HIS A 264 7.12 6.28 1.79
N TRP A 265 7.35 7.52 2.23
CA TRP A 265 8.19 7.82 3.38
C TRP A 265 7.38 8.04 4.66
N ILE A 266 7.72 7.27 5.70
CA ILE A 266 7.36 7.56 7.09
C ILE A 266 8.57 8.25 7.74
N ASN A 267 8.44 9.54 8.05
CA ASN A 267 9.50 10.36 8.64
C ASN A 267 9.14 10.77 10.09
N GLY A 268 10.10 11.36 10.80
CA GLY A 268 9.89 11.89 12.15
C GLY A 268 9.84 10.82 13.24
N LEU A 269 10.36 9.63 12.95
CA LEU A 269 10.56 8.58 13.96
C LEU A 269 11.69 8.99 14.91
N SER A 270 11.64 8.49 16.15
CA SER A 270 12.78 8.61 17.06
C SER A 270 14.02 7.98 16.43
N ASN A 271 15.22 8.49 16.74
CA ASN A 271 16.45 7.88 16.22
C ASN A 271 16.78 6.57 16.98
N SER A 272 16.09 5.50 16.61
CA SER A 272 16.14 4.18 17.25
C SER A 272 15.94 3.07 16.24
N THR A 273 15.96 1.82 16.69
CA THR A 273 15.50 0.70 15.87
C THR A 273 13.98 0.61 15.86
N HIS A 274 13.41 0.46 14.66
CA HIS A 274 11.98 0.29 14.42
C HIS A 274 11.72 -1.00 13.66
N SER A 275 10.61 -1.67 14.01
CA SER A 275 10.00 -2.71 13.20
C SER A 275 9.03 -2.07 12.21
N VAL A 276 9.02 -2.59 10.98
CA VAL A 276 8.19 -2.07 9.90
C VAL A 276 7.40 -3.23 9.32
N ARG A 277 6.09 -3.05 9.12
CA ARG A 277 5.23 -3.99 8.43
C ARG A 277 4.40 -3.26 7.39
N VAL A 278 4.41 -3.74 6.15
CA VAL A 278 3.48 -3.29 5.10
C VAL A 278 2.63 -4.48 4.68
N VAL A 279 1.31 -4.32 4.64
CA VAL A 279 0.37 -5.39 4.33
C VAL A 279 -0.67 -4.94 3.31
N LYS A 280 -0.90 -5.78 2.30
CA LYS A 280 -1.93 -5.58 1.29
C LYS A 280 -3.32 -5.83 1.88
N ARG A 281 -4.26 -4.90 1.69
CA ARG A 281 -5.61 -4.93 2.28
C ARG A 281 -6.63 -5.66 1.44
N ASN A 282 -6.77 -5.33 0.16
CA ASN A 282 -7.89 -5.77 -0.66
C ASN A 282 -7.50 -6.81 -1.71
N ASP A 283 -8.49 -7.55 -2.24
CA ASP A 283 -8.29 -8.49 -3.34
C ASP A 283 -8.31 -7.75 -4.68
N THR A 284 -7.22 -7.86 -5.42
CA THR A 284 -7.08 -7.26 -6.76
C THR A 284 -6.69 -8.35 -7.77
N PRO A 285 -7.58 -9.33 -8.02
CA PRO A 285 -7.22 -10.54 -8.75
C PRO A 285 -6.82 -10.30 -10.22
N GLY A 286 -7.13 -9.12 -10.78
CA GLY A 286 -6.74 -8.70 -12.12
C GLY A 286 -5.33 -8.07 -12.21
N ASP A 287 -4.70 -7.78 -11.08
CA ASP A 287 -3.51 -6.93 -11.02
C ASP A 287 -2.34 -7.62 -10.30
N THR A 288 -1.13 -7.20 -10.66
CA THR A 288 0.12 -7.63 -10.01
C THR A 288 0.68 -6.49 -9.17
N SER A 289 0.76 -6.71 -7.87
CA SER A 289 1.44 -5.84 -6.91
C SER A 289 2.94 -6.07 -6.95
N THR A 290 3.75 -5.01 -6.75
CA THR A 290 5.21 -5.12 -6.64
C THR A 290 5.73 -4.42 -5.40
N PHE A 291 6.61 -5.08 -4.64
CA PHE A 291 7.34 -4.53 -3.51
C PHE A 291 8.84 -4.47 -3.82
N GLY A 292 9.45 -3.32 -3.61
CA GLY A 292 10.86 -3.06 -3.90
C GLY A 292 11.78 -3.08 -2.68
N GLY A 293 11.26 -3.33 -1.47
CA GLY A 293 12.05 -3.32 -0.24
C GLY A 293 11.82 -2.10 0.64
N PHE A 294 12.61 -2.03 1.71
CA PHE A 294 12.63 -0.91 2.63
C PHE A 294 13.87 -0.04 2.38
N VAL A 295 13.75 1.25 2.63
CA VAL A 295 14.84 2.23 2.53
C VAL A 295 14.91 2.96 3.86
N ALA A 296 16.07 3.08 4.48
CA ALA A 296 16.19 3.92 5.68
C ALA A 296 16.32 5.40 5.28
N ALA A 297 15.79 6.31 6.10
CA ALA A 297 16.02 7.75 5.94
C ALA A 297 17.54 8.06 6.02
N PRO A 298 18.00 9.21 5.49
CA PRO A 298 19.41 9.59 5.55
C PRO A 298 19.99 9.48 6.98
N GLY A 299 21.16 8.84 7.11
CA GLY A 299 21.78 8.55 8.41
C GLY A 299 21.24 7.29 9.11
N GLY A 300 20.21 6.65 8.55
CA GLY A 300 19.68 5.37 9.01
C GLY A 300 20.23 4.16 8.24
N THR A 301 19.77 2.96 8.60
CA THR A 301 20.17 1.70 7.97
C THR A 301 19.03 0.69 8.01
N VAL A 302 18.84 -0.06 6.92
CA VAL A 302 17.97 -1.24 6.91
C VAL A 302 18.71 -2.40 7.57
N LEU A 303 18.13 -2.96 8.62
CA LEU A 303 18.73 -4.03 9.40
C LEU A 303 18.35 -5.40 8.82
N SER A 304 18.89 -6.46 9.42
CA SER A 304 18.49 -7.82 9.07
C SER A 304 16.98 -8.03 9.27
N LYS A 305 16.37 -8.74 8.32
CA LYS A 305 14.95 -9.08 8.39
C LYS A 305 14.61 -9.85 9.68
N PRO A 306 13.40 -9.69 10.21
CA PRO A 306 12.96 -10.51 11.34
C PRO A 306 12.96 -12.00 10.98
N ALA A 307 13.11 -12.85 12.00
CA ALA A 307 12.97 -14.28 11.83
C ALA A 307 11.53 -14.64 11.45
N ALA A 308 11.37 -15.62 10.56
CA ALA A 308 10.06 -16.18 10.24
C ALA A 308 9.43 -16.80 11.50
N ARG A 309 8.10 -16.77 11.58
CA ARG A 309 7.40 -17.41 12.69
C ARG A 309 7.51 -18.92 12.53
N SER A 310 7.64 -19.64 13.64
CA SER A 310 7.72 -21.11 13.63
C SER A 310 6.39 -21.77 13.25
N ARG A 311 5.28 -21.05 13.42
CA ARG A 311 3.92 -21.49 13.09
C ARG A 311 3.49 -20.86 11.78
N GLN A 312 2.80 -21.64 10.97
CA GLN A 312 2.28 -21.23 9.67
C GLN A 312 0.86 -21.78 9.50
N ILE A 313 -0.05 -20.92 9.04
CA ILE A 313 -1.44 -21.27 8.74
C ILE A 313 -1.80 -20.78 7.33
N GLU A 314 -2.37 -21.64 6.51
CA GLU A 314 -2.97 -21.23 5.24
C GLU A 314 -4.48 -21.13 5.39
N PHE A 315 -5.07 -20.03 4.93
CA PHE A 315 -6.51 -19.85 4.83
C PHE A 315 -6.90 -19.80 3.36
N ILE A 316 -7.80 -20.70 2.98
CA ILE A 316 -8.31 -20.89 1.62
C ILE A 316 -9.80 -20.56 1.67
N GLY A 317 -10.26 -19.67 0.81
CA GLY A 317 -11.69 -19.39 0.73
C GLY A 317 -12.10 -18.36 -0.28
N ASP A 318 -13.26 -17.77 -0.02
CA ASP A 318 -13.89 -16.78 -0.87
C ASP A 318 -13.82 -15.38 -0.24
N SER A 319 -14.82 -14.53 -0.52
CA SER A 319 -14.93 -13.15 -0.04
C SER A 319 -14.94 -13.05 1.50
N LEU A 320 -15.45 -14.08 2.18
CA LEU A 320 -15.45 -14.13 3.65
C LEU A 320 -14.03 -14.23 4.21
N THR A 321 -13.19 -15.08 3.61
CA THR A 321 -11.78 -15.23 4.00
C THR A 321 -10.94 -14.00 3.62
N VAL A 322 -11.29 -13.33 2.51
CA VAL A 322 -10.67 -12.07 2.07
C VAL A 322 -10.97 -10.92 3.05
N GLY A 323 -12.11 -10.93 3.75
CA GLY A 323 -12.58 -9.77 4.52
C GLY A 323 -13.26 -8.73 3.63
N TYR A 324 -14.03 -9.19 2.64
CA TYR A 324 -14.77 -8.36 1.70
C TYR A 324 -15.65 -7.32 2.43
N GLY A 325 -15.34 -6.04 2.24
CA GLY A 325 -16.10 -4.92 2.79
C GLY A 325 -16.21 -4.89 4.33
N ASN A 326 -15.32 -5.58 5.06
CA ASN A 326 -15.44 -5.79 6.49
C ASN A 326 -15.28 -4.53 7.36
N LEU A 327 -14.66 -3.49 6.83
CA LEU A 327 -14.57 -2.18 7.50
C LEU A 327 -15.76 -1.26 7.20
N SER A 328 -16.70 -1.69 6.36
CA SER A 328 -17.90 -0.89 6.09
C SER A 328 -18.80 -0.83 7.31
N ASN A 329 -19.44 0.32 7.50
CA ASN A 329 -20.54 0.51 8.43
C ASN A 329 -21.92 0.46 7.73
N SER A 330 -21.93 0.06 6.46
CA SER A 330 -23.11 -0.05 5.60
C SER A 330 -23.03 -1.33 4.76
N ARG A 331 -24.16 -2.01 4.63
CA ARG A 331 -24.31 -3.15 3.71
C ARG A 331 -24.38 -2.72 2.25
N THR A 332 -24.78 -1.48 1.97
CA THR A 332 -24.78 -0.95 0.60
C THR A 332 -23.49 -0.19 0.37
N CYS A 333 -22.69 -0.68 -0.56
CA CYS A 333 -21.41 -0.10 -0.92
C CYS A 333 -21.35 0.13 -2.44
N THR A 334 -20.79 1.26 -2.86
CA THR A 334 -20.28 1.38 -4.23
C THR A 334 -19.05 0.49 -4.41
N TRP A 335 -18.65 0.24 -5.65
CA TRP A 335 -17.40 -0.48 -5.94
C TRP A 335 -16.18 0.14 -5.27
N ASP A 336 -16.09 1.47 -5.23
CA ASP A 336 -14.97 2.14 -4.58
C ASP A 336 -15.04 1.97 -3.06
N GLN A 337 -16.21 2.17 -2.45
CA GLN A 337 -16.40 1.94 -1.02
C GLN A 337 -16.05 0.51 -0.61
N LEU A 338 -16.53 -0.48 -1.37
CA LEU A 338 -16.19 -1.87 -1.17
C LEU A 338 -14.67 -2.07 -1.19
N LYS A 339 -14.00 -1.61 -2.24
CA LYS A 339 -12.56 -1.73 -2.41
C LYS A 339 -11.78 -1.13 -1.25
N ARG A 340 -12.19 0.06 -0.76
CA ARG A 340 -11.51 0.74 0.37
C ARG A 340 -11.82 0.09 1.72
N ASN A 341 -13.01 -0.50 1.86
CA ASN A 341 -13.48 -1.14 3.08
C ASN A 341 -13.09 -2.61 3.21
N THR A 342 -12.58 -3.27 2.16
CA THR A 342 -12.00 -4.60 2.26
C THR A 342 -10.61 -4.53 2.91
N ASN A 343 -10.43 -5.22 4.04
CA ASN A 343 -9.12 -5.35 4.67
C ASN A 343 -8.86 -6.77 5.20
N SER A 344 -8.02 -7.51 4.48
CA SER A 344 -7.61 -8.88 4.78
C SER A 344 -6.69 -9.01 5.99
N ASP A 345 -5.96 -7.95 6.39
CA ASP A 345 -5.15 -8.02 7.61
C ASP A 345 -6.06 -8.11 8.85
N VAL A 346 -7.29 -7.60 8.77
CA VAL A 346 -8.28 -7.70 9.86
C VAL A 346 -9.36 -8.75 9.62
N SER A 347 -9.22 -9.61 8.60
CA SER A 347 -10.11 -10.75 8.42
C SER A 347 -9.90 -11.80 9.50
N TYR A 348 -10.89 -12.67 9.72
CA TYR A 348 -10.82 -13.71 10.75
C TYR A 348 -9.57 -14.60 10.62
N GLY A 349 -9.09 -14.83 9.39
CA GLY A 349 -7.90 -15.64 9.13
C GLY A 349 -6.62 -14.98 9.65
N ALA A 350 -6.40 -13.73 9.27
CA ALA A 350 -5.24 -12.97 9.73
C ALA A 350 -5.27 -12.72 11.26
N LEU A 351 -6.46 -12.45 11.82
CA LEU A 351 -6.64 -12.30 13.27
C LEU A 351 -6.35 -13.61 14.03
N THR A 352 -6.82 -14.75 13.52
CA THR A 352 -6.53 -16.08 14.09
C THR A 352 -5.02 -16.36 14.08
N ALA A 353 -4.34 -16.11 12.96
CA ALA A 353 -2.90 -16.31 12.85
C ALA A 353 -2.12 -15.43 13.82
N ARG A 354 -2.51 -14.15 13.98
CA ARG A 354 -1.89 -13.24 14.95
C ARG A 354 -2.05 -13.74 16.39
N LYS A 355 -3.25 -14.19 16.78
CA LYS A 355 -3.51 -14.77 18.12
C LYS A 355 -2.66 -16.02 18.39
N LEU A 356 -2.33 -16.78 17.37
CA LEU A 356 -1.54 -18.02 17.47
C LEU A 356 -0.03 -17.79 17.24
N ASN A 357 0.39 -16.55 17.01
CA ASN A 357 1.75 -16.15 16.62
C ASN A 357 2.26 -16.95 15.40
N ALA A 358 1.44 -17.00 14.35
CA ALA A 358 1.73 -17.70 13.11
C ALA A 358 1.89 -16.73 11.94
N ASP A 359 2.77 -17.06 11.00
CA ASP A 359 2.72 -16.49 9.66
C ASP A 359 1.48 -17.03 8.95
N TYR A 360 0.90 -16.25 8.04
CA TYR A 360 -0.29 -16.66 7.30
C TYR A 360 -0.20 -16.45 5.80
N GLN A 361 -0.97 -17.25 5.07
CA GLN A 361 -1.37 -16.98 3.68
C GLN A 361 -2.89 -16.87 3.62
N ILE A 362 -3.42 -15.77 3.08
CA ILE A 362 -4.84 -15.63 2.73
C ILE A 362 -4.97 -15.88 1.23
N ASN A 363 -5.22 -17.13 0.87
CA ASN A 363 -5.45 -17.53 -0.52
C ASN A 363 -6.96 -17.46 -0.79
N GLY A 364 -7.54 -16.26 -0.67
CA GLY A 364 -8.95 -15.99 -0.91
C GLY A 364 -9.23 -15.40 -2.28
N TYR A 365 -10.40 -15.71 -2.88
CA TYR A 365 -10.87 -15.06 -4.11
C TYR A 365 -12.39 -14.80 -4.01
N SER A 366 -12.78 -13.53 -3.94
CA SER A 366 -14.19 -13.14 -3.78
C SER A 366 -15.10 -13.65 -4.89
N GLY A 367 -16.26 -14.20 -4.49
CA GLY A 367 -17.30 -14.68 -5.40
C GLY A 367 -17.06 -16.05 -6.05
N LEU A 368 -15.88 -16.67 -5.88
CA LEU A 368 -15.63 -18.01 -6.42
C LEU A 368 -16.01 -19.11 -5.43
N GLY A 369 -16.51 -20.23 -5.96
CA GLY A 369 -16.84 -21.43 -5.19
C GLY A 369 -16.06 -22.66 -5.64
N MET A 370 -16.41 -23.81 -5.08
CA MET A 370 -15.74 -25.08 -5.36
C MET A 370 -16.11 -25.60 -6.76
N VAL A 371 -17.39 -25.58 -7.10
CA VAL A 371 -17.95 -26.03 -8.40
C VAL A 371 -18.85 -24.99 -9.05
N ARG A 372 -19.43 -24.09 -8.25
CA ARG A 372 -20.33 -23.02 -8.70
C ARG A 372 -19.94 -21.71 -8.01
N ASN A 373 -19.87 -20.63 -8.78
CA ASN A 373 -19.56 -19.29 -8.25
C ASN A 373 -20.86 -18.54 -7.93
N TYR A 374 -20.72 -17.37 -7.29
CA TYR A 374 -21.86 -16.56 -6.85
C TYR A 374 -22.87 -16.36 -7.99
N ASN A 375 -24.13 -16.71 -7.71
CA ASN A 375 -25.23 -16.61 -8.65
C ASN A 375 -25.03 -17.31 -10.02
N GLY A 376 -24.19 -18.35 -10.08
CA GLY A 376 -23.91 -19.08 -11.33
C GLY A 376 -23.02 -18.30 -12.31
N GLY A 377 -22.35 -17.23 -11.85
CA GLY A 377 -21.45 -16.45 -12.69
C GLY A 377 -20.14 -17.18 -13.05
N ARG A 378 -19.41 -16.67 -14.07
CA ARG A 378 -18.10 -17.18 -14.52
C ARG A 378 -18.03 -18.71 -14.64
N THR A 379 -18.75 -19.27 -15.60
CA THR A 379 -18.91 -20.72 -15.75
C THR A 379 -17.66 -21.47 -16.24
N ASP A 380 -16.66 -20.73 -16.74
CA ASP A 380 -15.40 -21.25 -17.27
C ASP A 380 -14.35 -21.55 -16.19
N VAL A 381 -14.52 -21.02 -14.99
CA VAL A 381 -13.56 -21.13 -13.89
C VAL A 381 -14.24 -21.37 -12.55
N THR A 382 -13.49 -21.93 -11.59
CA THR A 382 -13.88 -22.04 -10.18
C THR A 382 -12.71 -21.59 -9.31
N TYR A 383 -12.86 -21.55 -7.98
CA TYR A 383 -11.74 -21.26 -7.09
C TYR A 383 -10.53 -22.18 -7.36
N ARG A 384 -10.80 -23.46 -7.67
CA ARG A 384 -9.76 -24.46 -7.96
C ARG A 384 -8.89 -24.10 -9.17
N SER A 385 -9.39 -23.29 -10.11
CA SER A 385 -8.65 -22.80 -11.28
C SER A 385 -7.52 -21.82 -10.91
N PHE A 386 -7.59 -21.20 -9.73
CA PHE A 386 -6.64 -20.19 -9.26
C PHE A 386 -5.73 -20.69 -8.15
N TYR A 387 -6.13 -21.74 -7.42
CA TYR A 387 -5.42 -22.19 -6.20
C TYR A 387 -3.95 -22.57 -6.43
N ASP A 388 -3.52 -22.94 -7.64
CA ASP A 388 -2.11 -23.24 -7.88
C ASP A 388 -1.27 -22.03 -8.27
N ARG A 389 -1.86 -20.85 -8.51
CA ARG A 389 -1.14 -19.68 -9.02
C ARG A 389 -0.35 -18.94 -7.92
N ALA A 390 0.80 -18.36 -8.29
CA ALA A 390 1.45 -17.33 -7.45
C ALA A 390 0.81 -15.98 -7.73
N LEU A 391 0.61 -15.66 -9.02
CA LEU A 391 -0.07 -14.47 -9.52
C LEU A 391 -1.44 -14.82 -10.11
N LEU A 392 -2.50 -14.22 -9.57
CA LEU A 392 -3.89 -14.53 -9.89
C LEU A 392 -4.25 -14.19 -11.34
N ASN A 393 -3.67 -13.12 -11.88
CA ASN A 393 -3.91 -12.60 -13.22
C ASN A 393 -3.06 -13.29 -14.30
N ASP A 394 -2.12 -14.15 -13.93
CA ASP A 394 -1.32 -14.94 -14.88
C ASP A 394 -1.78 -16.40 -14.85
N SER A 395 -2.49 -16.83 -15.90
CA SER A 395 -3.03 -18.20 -15.99
C SER A 395 -1.96 -19.27 -16.22
N GLY A 396 -0.77 -18.89 -16.69
CA GLY A 396 0.37 -19.78 -16.85
C GLY A 396 1.25 -19.90 -15.61
N ASP A 397 1.04 -19.03 -14.61
CA ASP A 397 1.85 -19.00 -13.41
C ASP A 397 1.43 -20.09 -12.41
N VAL A 398 2.43 -20.69 -11.77
CA VAL A 398 2.26 -21.70 -10.73
C VAL A 398 3.14 -21.31 -9.56
N TRP A 399 2.53 -21.27 -8.37
CA TRP A 399 3.22 -20.96 -7.14
C TRP A 399 4.29 -22.02 -6.83
N GLN A 400 5.53 -21.58 -6.93
CA GLN A 400 6.70 -22.34 -6.52
C GLN A 400 6.91 -22.13 -5.03
N ASN A 401 6.49 -23.10 -4.22
CA ASN A 401 6.77 -23.07 -2.80
C ASN A 401 8.30 -23.07 -2.58
N PRO A 402 8.87 -22.06 -1.92
CA PRO A 402 10.32 -21.99 -1.66
C PRO A 402 10.84 -23.07 -0.69
N GLY A 403 9.99 -24.00 -0.27
CA GLY A 403 10.30 -25.08 0.67
C GLY A 403 10.20 -24.66 2.14
N THR A 404 10.15 -23.35 2.41
CA THR A 404 9.99 -22.76 3.74
C THR A 404 8.53 -22.58 4.16
N TRP A 405 7.57 -22.68 3.24
CA TRP A 405 6.14 -22.70 3.58
C TRP A 405 5.65 -24.13 3.79
N ARG A 406 5.46 -24.51 5.05
CA ARG A 406 5.02 -25.82 5.54
C ARG A 406 3.94 -25.62 6.62
N PRO A 407 2.73 -25.16 6.24
CA PRO A 407 1.67 -24.90 7.20
C PRO A 407 1.31 -26.18 7.93
N ARG A 408 1.26 -26.13 9.26
CA ARG A 408 0.74 -27.25 10.07
C ARG A 408 -0.78 -27.23 10.15
N VAL A 409 -1.40 -26.10 9.82
CA VAL A 409 -2.85 -25.94 9.75
C VAL A 409 -3.22 -25.30 8.41
N VAL A 410 -4.17 -25.92 7.72
CA VAL A 410 -4.80 -25.35 6.52
C VAL A 410 -6.30 -25.26 6.78
N VAL A 411 -6.87 -24.08 6.67
CA VAL A 411 -8.30 -23.82 6.88
C VAL A 411 -8.96 -23.60 5.52
N VAL A 412 -9.96 -24.42 5.17
CA VAL A 412 -10.69 -24.33 3.92
C VAL A 412 -12.12 -23.90 4.22
N ASN A 413 -12.50 -22.71 3.76
CA ASN A 413 -13.85 -22.15 3.89
C ASN A 413 -14.38 -21.80 2.49
N LEU A 414 -14.97 -22.78 1.82
CA LEU A 414 -15.54 -22.66 0.47
C LEU A 414 -16.90 -23.35 0.43
N GLY A 415 -17.92 -22.69 -0.10
CA GLY A 415 -19.26 -23.26 -0.23
C GLY A 415 -20.35 -22.21 -0.24
N THR A 416 -20.09 -21.03 0.35
CA THR A 416 -21.03 -19.91 0.32
C THR A 416 -21.45 -19.57 -1.10
N ASN A 417 -20.51 -19.42 -2.03
CA ASN A 417 -20.84 -19.08 -3.42
C ASN A 417 -21.51 -20.22 -4.20
N ASP A 418 -21.27 -21.47 -3.81
CA ASP A 418 -21.94 -22.62 -4.42
C ASP A 418 -23.45 -22.63 -4.08
N PHE A 419 -23.81 -22.30 -2.84
CA PHE A 419 -25.16 -22.53 -2.29
C PHE A 419 -25.95 -21.28 -1.86
N SER A 420 -25.35 -20.09 -1.80
CA SER A 420 -26.02 -18.87 -1.28
C SER A 420 -27.16 -18.35 -2.15
N THR A 421 -27.27 -18.80 -3.40
CA THR A 421 -28.33 -18.39 -4.32
C THR A 421 -29.03 -19.60 -4.92
N ALA A 422 -30.28 -19.40 -5.35
CA ALA A 422 -30.97 -20.39 -6.16
C ALA A 422 -30.18 -20.69 -7.46
N ILE A 423 -30.35 -21.91 -7.97
CA ILE A 423 -29.83 -22.30 -9.28
C ILE A 423 -30.71 -21.64 -10.34
N ASN A 424 -30.09 -20.85 -11.23
CA ASN A 424 -30.78 -20.14 -12.29
C ASN A 424 -31.11 -21.08 -13.46
N PRO A 425 -32.18 -20.81 -14.24
CA PRO A 425 -32.45 -21.53 -15.48
C PRO A 425 -31.24 -21.49 -16.43
N GLY A 426 -30.88 -22.65 -16.99
CA GLY A 426 -29.76 -22.79 -17.93
C GLY A 426 -28.43 -23.14 -17.27
N GLU A 427 -28.33 -23.12 -15.94
CA GLU A 427 -27.18 -23.71 -15.25
C GLU A 427 -27.18 -25.24 -15.38
N PRO A 428 -25.99 -25.89 -15.39
CA PRO A 428 -25.88 -27.35 -15.61
C PRO A 428 -26.24 -28.18 -14.36
N TRP A 429 -26.86 -27.56 -13.37
CA TRP A 429 -27.02 -28.12 -12.03
C TRP A 429 -28.49 -28.33 -11.67
N THR A 430 -28.76 -29.44 -10.98
CA THR A 430 -29.89 -29.57 -10.07
C THR A 430 -29.37 -29.42 -8.64
N SER A 431 -30.24 -29.25 -7.65
CA SER A 431 -29.81 -29.21 -6.24
C SER A 431 -29.00 -30.46 -5.84
N ASP A 432 -29.46 -31.64 -6.29
CA ASP A 432 -28.78 -32.91 -6.00
C ASP A 432 -27.44 -33.03 -6.74
N SER A 433 -27.38 -32.67 -8.03
CA SER A 433 -26.14 -32.77 -8.79
C SER A 433 -25.11 -31.72 -8.36
N LEU A 434 -25.54 -30.52 -7.95
CA LEU A 434 -24.68 -29.50 -7.34
C LEU A 434 -24.10 -30.01 -6.02
N ALA A 435 -24.94 -30.54 -5.13
CA ALA A 435 -24.50 -31.06 -3.84
C ALA A 435 -23.53 -32.24 -4.00
N ALA A 436 -23.79 -33.15 -4.93
CA ALA A 436 -22.89 -34.27 -5.25
C ALA A 436 -21.57 -33.78 -5.85
N GLY A 437 -21.62 -32.90 -6.86
CA GLY A 437 -20.44 -32.32 -7.50
C GLY A 437 -19.57 -31.55 -6.51
N TYR A 438 -20.19 -30.76 -5.62
CA TYR A 438 -19.50 -30.04 -4.55
C TYR A 438 -18.77 -31.00 -3.61
N ARG A 439 -19.42 -32.05 -3.10
CA ARG A 439 -18.78 -33.02 -2.19
C ARG A 439 -17.57 -33.70 -2.83
N THR A 440 -17.71 -34.14 -4.08
CA THR A 440 -16.59 -34.74 -4.83
C THR A 440 -15.45 -33.75 -4.99
N ALA A 441 -15.73 -32.56 -5.53
CA ALA A 441 -14.71 -31.54 -5.77
C ALA A 441 -14.00 -31.06 -4.49
N TYR A 442 -14.74 -30.92 -3.38
CA TYR A 442 -14.17 -30.56 -2.09
C TYR A 442 -13.30 -31.69 -1.54
N GLY A 443 -13.75 -32.95 -1.62
CA GLY A 443 -12.97 -34.12 -1.22
C GLY A 443 -11.67 -34.25 -2.00
N ASP A 444 -11.72 -34.06 -3.32
CA ASP A 444 -10.55 -34.05 -4.20
C ASP A 444 -9.60 -32.90 -3.85
N PHE A 445 -10.15 -31.73 -3.53
CA PHE A 445 -9.35 -30.59 -3.11
C PHE A 445 -8.64 -30.84 -1.77
N ILE A 446 -9.31 -31.46 -0.80
CA ILE A 446 -8.68 -31.88 0.46
C ILE A 446 -7.57 -32.92 0.21
N GLN A 447 -7.79 -33.88 -0.68
CA GLN A 447 -6.76 -34.83 -1.08
C GLN A 447 -5.56 -34.13 -1.75
N LYS A 448 -5.80 -33.14 -2.60
CA LYS A 448 -4.75 -32.31 -3.22
C LYS A 448 -3.91 -31.58 -2.16
N LEU A 449 -4.56 -30.97 -1.16
CA LEU A 449 -3.87 -30.32 -0.04
C LEU A 449 -3.04 -31.31 0.78
N ARG A 450 -3.58 -32.50 1.05
CA ARG A 450 -2.86 -33.59 1.72
C ARG A 450 -1.61 -33.99 0.94
N THR A 451 -1.72 -34.14 -0.38
CA THR A 451 -0.57 -34.44 -1.25
C THR A 451 0.47 -33.32 -1.23
N ARG A 452 0.03 -32.05 -1.22
CA ARG A 452 0.92 -30.88 -1.22
C ARG A 452 1.67 -30.70 0.11
N TYR A 453 1.00 -30.86 1.25
CA TYR A 453 1.56 -30.51 2.56
C TYR A 453 1.92 -31.73 3.43
N GLY A 454 1.67 -32.94 2.96
CA GLY A 454 2.03 -34.18 3.65
C GLY A 454 1.13 -34.52 4.84
N ALA A 455 1.36 -35.69 5.44
CA ALA A 455 0.49 -36.29 6.44
C ALA A 455 0.40 -35.53 7.78
N ASP A 456 1.36 -34.66 8.10
CA ASP A 456 1.38 -33.93 9.38
C ASP A 456 0.55 -32.66 9.40
N THR A 457 0.04 -32.23 8.24
CA THR A 457 -0.78 -31.03 8.15
C THR A 457 -2.19 -31.33 8.65
N THR A 458 -2.70 -30.55 9.58
CA THR A 458 -4.12 -30.63 9.98
C THR A 458 -4.93 -29.77 9.02
N ILE A 459 -5.90 -30.36 8.34
CA ILE A 459 -6.77 -29.64 7.41
C ILE A 459 -8.12 -29.41 8.10
N VAL A 460 -8.45 -28.16 8.37
CA VAL A 460 -9.73 -27.74 8.95
C VAL A 460 -10.68 -27.41 7.81
N ALA A 461 -11.68 -28.24 7.60
CA ALA A 461 -12.76 -27.99 6.63
C ALA A 461 -13.92 -27.30 7.34
N VAL A 462 -14.23 -26.08 6.90
CA VAL A 462 -15.24 -25.23 7.50
C VAL A 462 -16.58 -25.47 6.82
N GLY A 463 -17.60 -25.82 7.60
CA GLY A 463 -18.99 -25.90 7.14
C GLY A 463 -19.83 -24.81 7.78
N ALA A 464 -20.66 -24.13 6.98
CA ALA A 464 -21.60 -23.11 7.47
C ALA A 464 -22.95 -23.24 6.75
N GLY A 465 -24.02 -22.79 7.39
CA GLY A 465 -25.37 -22.71 6.80
C GLY A 465 -25.77 -23.93 5.97
N GLN A 466 -26.16 -23.71 4.72
CA GLN A 466 -26.71 -24.73 3.83
C GLN A 466 -25.71 -25.81 3.40
N TYR A 467 -24.40 -25.54 3.45
CA TYR A 467 -23.37 -26.48 3.01
C TYR A 467 -22.67 -27.21 4.17
N ALA A 468 -23.03 -26.89 5.42
CA ALA A 468 -22.44 -27.49 6.62
C ALA A 468 -22.49 -29.03 6.60
N GLY A 469 -23.64 -29.61 6.27
CA GLY A 469 -23.81 -31.06 6.19
C GLY A 469 -22.99 -31.71 5.07
N HIS A 470 -22.78 -31.02 3.96
CA HIS A 470 -21.95 -31.52 2.85
C HIS A 470 -20.48 -31.58 3.23
N VAL A 471 -19.96 -30.53 3.89
CA VAL A 471 -18.57 -30.52 4.38
C VAL A 471 -18.37 -31.59 5.44
N GLN A 472 -19.33 -31.78 6.36
CA GLN A 472 -19.27 -32.84 7.37
C GLN A 472 -19.18 -34.23 6.72
N GLN A 473 -19.95 -34.49 5.65
CA GLN A 473 -19.87 -35.74 4.89
C GLN A 473 -18.52 -35.92 4.20
N VAL A 474 -17.95 -34.87 3.62
CA VAL A 474 -16.61 -34.90 3.02
C VAL A 474 -15.56 -35.25 4.07
N VAL A 475 -15.57 -34.58 5.22
CA VAL A 475 -14.64 -34.87 6.32
C VAL A 475 -14.78 -36.31 6.79
N LYS A 476 -16.03 -36.80 6.96
CA LYS A 476 -16.27 -38.19 7.33
C LYS A 476 -15.67 -39.15 6.31
N ALA A 477 -15.91 -38.95 5.01
CA ALA A 477 -15.37 -39.79 3.95
C ALA A 477 -13.83 -39.81 3.93
N ARG A 478 -13.19 -38.66 4.17
CA ARG A 478 -11.72 -38.56 4.29
C ARG A 478 -11.18 -39.32 5.49
N ASN A 479 -11.86 -39.22 6.64
CA ASN A 479 -11.49 -39.93 7.85
C ASN A 479 -11.69 -41.46 7.72
N ASP A 480 -12.81 -41.89 7.12
CA ASP A 480 -13.08 -43.31 6.82
C ASP A 480 -12.03 -43.89 5.85
N ALA A 481 -11.47 -43.05 4.96
CA ALA A 481 -10.36 -43.40 4.08
C ALA A 481 -8.96 -43.31 4.76
N GLY A 482 -8.91 -43.08 6.08
CA GLY A 482 -7.69 -43.12 6.89
C GLY A 482 -7.03 -41.76 7.18
N ASP A 483 -7.53 -40.65 6.63
CA ASP A 483 -6.96 -39.32 6.84
C ASP A 483 -7.57 -38.62 8.07
N SER A 484 -7.27 -39.12 9.26
CA SER A 484 -7.82 -38.62 10.55
C SER A 484 -7.44 -37.17 10.91
N ARG A 485 -6.54 -36.55 10.15
CA ARG A 485 -6.11 -35.15 10.33
C ARG A 485 -6.93 -34.16 9.49
N VAL A 486 -8.03 -34.62 8.87
CA VAL A 486 -9.08 -33.74 8.35
C VAL A 486 -10.12 -33.50 9.45
N ARG A 487 -10.28 -32.23 9.85
CA ARG A 487 -11.12 -31.82 10.97
C ARG A 487 -12.27 -30.96 10.49
N TYR A 488 -13.48 -31.35 10.85
CA TYR A 488 -14.66 -30.54 10.60
C TYR A 488 -14.75 -29.44 11.65
N TRP A 489 -14.99 -28.21 11.21
CA TRP A 489 -15.38 -27.11 12.08
C TRP A 489 -16.68 -26.50 11.56
N PHE A 490 -17.70 -26.47 12.41
CA PHE A 490 -18.93 -25.76 12.11
C PHE A 490 -18.74 -24.28 12.47
N LEU A 491 -18.86 -23.42 11.46
CA LEU A 491 -18.87 -21.98 11.65
C LEU A 491 -20.29 -21.57 12.03
N ASP A 492 -20.49 -21.43 13.33
CA ASP A 492 -21.72 -20.90 13.92
C ASP A 492 -21.84 -19.40 13.62
N ASP A 493 -22.98 -19.00 13.05
CA ASP A 493 -23.32 -17.62 12.73
C ASP A 493 -24.01 -16.87 13.88
N SER A 494 -24.23 -17.55 15.01
CA SER A 494 -24.82 -16.91 16.18
C SER A 494 -24.03 -15.68 16.63
N GLY A 495 -24.74 -14.56 16.79
CA GLY A 495 -24.17 -13.29 17.24
C GLY A 495 -23.38 -12.49 16.20
N LEU A 496 -23.32 -12.94 14.94
CA LEU A 496 -22.75 -12.15 13.84
C LEU A 496 -23.75 -11.08 13.36
N ASP A 497 -23.27 -9.89 13.02
CA ASP A 497 -24.07 -8.73 12.62
C ASP A 497 -24.22 -8.56 11.10
N PHE A 498 -23.29 -9.11 10.32
CA PHE A 498 -23.24 -9.03 8.86
C PHE A 498 -23.38 -7.60 8.33
N LEU A 499 -22.73 -6.64 9.00
CA LEU A 499 -22.80 -5.21 8.64
C LEU A 499 -21.80 -4.79 7.56
N GLY A 500 -20.88 -5.68 7.16
CA GLY A 500 -19.99 -5.46 6.03
C GLY A 500 -20.76 -5.29 4.72
N CYS A 501 -20.05 -4.82 3.67
CA CYS A 501 -20.66 -4.63 2.35
C CYS A 501 -21.36 -5.93 1.87
N ASP A 502 -22.52 -5.78 1.24
CA ASP A 502 -23.31 -6.87 0.67
C ASP A 502 -23.60 -8.00 1.67
N TRP A 503 -23.87 -7.64 2.94
CA TRP A 503 -24.15 -8.57 4.04
C TRP A 503 -22.98 -9.51 4.36
N HIS A 504 -21.75 -9.10 4.08
CA HIS A 504 -20.55 -9.81 4.51
C HIS A 504 -20.23 -9.53 5.98
N TYR A 505 -19.29 -10.31 6.53
CA TYR A 505 -18.78 -10.11 7.89
C TYR A 505 -18.30 -8.69 8.10
N SER A 506 -18.71 -8.09 9.23
CA SER A 506 -18.06 -6.88 9.72
C SER A 506 -16.73 -7.21 10.40
N ALA A 507 -15.93 -6.19 10.69
CA ALA A 507 -14.73 -6.36 11.51
C ALA A 507 -15.03 -6.86 12.94
N ALA A 508 -16.27 -6.72 13.43
CA ALA A 508 -16.70 -7.31 14.70
C ALA A 508 -16.93 -8.83 14.54
N ASP A 509 -17.59 -9.22 13.46
CA ASP A 509 -17.80 -10.62 13.08
C ASP A 509 -16.46 -11.33 12.88
N ASP A 510 -15.53 -10.74 12.13
CA ASP A 510 -14.20 -11.30 11.88
C ASP A 510 -13.44 -11.57 13.20
N ARG A 511 -13.58 -10.68 14.20
CA ARG A 511 -12.99 -10.87 15.53
C ARG A 511 -13.63 -12.04 16.29
N LEU A 512 -14.97 -12.13 16.28
CA LEU A 512 -15.69 -13.21 16.95
C LEU A 512 -15.37 -14.57 16.32
N ILE A 513 -15.34 -14.64 14.99
CA ILE A 513 -14.96 -15.83 14.24
C ILE A 513 -13.51 -16.21 14.55
N ALA A 514 -12.60 -15.24 14.59
CA ALA A 514 -11.20 -15.49 14.94
C ALA A 514 -11.04 -16.05 16.36
N ASP A 515 -11.81 -15.58 17.34
CA ASP A 515 -11.80 -16.10 18.70
C ASP A 515 -12.25 -17.57 18.76
N ARG A 516 -13.35 -17.87 18.08
CA ARG A 516 -13.90 -19.23 17.98
C ARG A 516 -12.91 -20.17 17.27
N LEU A 517 -12.36 -19.73 16.15
CA LEU A 517 -11.42 -20.53 15.36
C LEU A 517 -10.07 -20.73 16.07
N THR A 518 -9.56 -19.69 16.74
CA THR A 518 -8.35 -19.78 17.56
C THR A 518 -8.52 -20.84 18.65
N SER A 519 -9.65 -20.80 19.36
CA SER A 519 -9.96 -21.76 20.42
C SER A 519 -10.07 -23.18 19.87
N PHE A 520 -10.68 -23.36 18.69
CA PHE A 520 -10.76 -24.64 18.03
C PHE A 520 -9.38 -25.18 17.62
N ILE A 521 -8.56 -24.37 16.95
CA ILE A 521 -7.22 -24.77 16.49
C ILE A 521 -6.30 -25.09 17.67
N ALA A 522 -6.37 -24.34 18.76
CA ALA A 522 -5.58 -24.61 19.97
C ALA A 522 -5.89 -25.97 20.60
N GLY A 523 -7.09 -26.52 20.38
CA GLY A 523 -7.47 -27.87 20.81
C GLY A 523 -7.05 -28.99 19.86
N LEU A 524 -6.45 -28.68 18.70
CA LEU A 524 -6.01 -29.69 17.73
C LEU A 524 -4.58 -30.17 18.02
N PRO A 525 -4.25 -31.43 17.72
CA PRO A 525 -2.90 -31.96 17.87
C PRO A 525 -1.99 -31.51 16.71
N THR A 526 -1.70 -30.21 16.64
CA THR A 526 -0.93 -29.58 15.55
C THR A 526 0.58 -29.78 15.67
N GLY A 527 1.08 -30.11 16.85
CA GLY A 527 2.52 -30.25 17.13
C GLY A 527 3.27 -28.91 17.11
N TRP A 528 2.59 -27.84 17.52
CA TRP A 528 3.04 -26.45 17.56
C TRP A 528 3.79 -26.01 18.82
#